data_AF-A0A2P9H1P7-F1
#
_entry.id   AF-A0A2P9H1P7-F1
#
_cell.length_a   1.000
_cell.length_b   1.000
_cell.length_c   1.000
_cell.angle_alpha   90.00
_cell.angle_beta   90.00
_cell.angle_gamma   90.00
#
_symmetry.space_group_name_H-M   'P 1'
#
loop_
_entity.id
_entity.type
_entity.pdbx_description
1 polymer ?
#
loop_
_entity_poly.entity_id
_entity_poly.type
_entity_poly.pdbx_seq_one_letter_code
_entity_poly.pdbx_strand_id
1 'polypeptide(L)' 'MNEDDEKILKVTKEVLIKFIEMGTVSPMNFDEKFRSIYWTIKDTVVSARLADLQVSSTSEGKTPEK' A
#
# COMPACT_ATOMS: atom_id res chain seq x y z
N MET A 1 -9.54 -14.13 2.37
CA MET A 1 -8.75 -12.98 1.87
C MET A 1 -9.48 -11.74 2.34
N ASN A 2 -8.78 -10.76 2.90
CA ASN A 2 -9.39 -9.45 3.20
C ASN A 2 -9.70 -8.78 1.84
N GLU A 3 -10.79 -8.01 1.71
CA GLU A 3 -11.13 -7.34 0.44
C GLU A 3 -10.00 -6.43 -0.06
N ASP A 4 -9.24 -5.87 0.88
CA ASP A 4 -8.08 -5.05 0.60
C ASP A 4 -6.94 -5.86 -0.03
N ASP A 5 -6.79 -7.15 0.29
CA ASP A 5 -5.75 -8.01 -0.30
C ASP A 5 -5.98 -8.18 -1.81
N GLU A 6 -7.23 -8.34 -2.23
CA GLU A 6 -7.57 -8.47 -3.66
C GLU A 6 -7.28 -7.17 -4.42
N LYS A 7 -7.62 -6.02 -3.82
CA LYS A 7 -7.33 -4.70 -4.39
C LYS A 7 -5.81 -4.48 -4.51
N ILE A 8 -5.06 -4.79 -3.46
CA ILE A 8 -3.59 -4.68 -3.45
C ILE A 8 -2.99 -5.56 -4.54
N LEU A 9 -3.46 -6.79 -4.70
CA LEU A 9 -2.97 -7.71 -5.74
C LEU A 9 -3.29 -7.22 -7.15
N LYS A 10 -4.48 -6.66 -7.38
CA LYS A 10 -4.84 -6.06 -8.69
C LYS A 10 -3.91 -4.92 -9.06
N VAL A 11 -3.68 -3.99 -8.13
CA VAL A 11 -2.77 -2.85 -8.35
C VAL A 11 -1.32 -3.33 -8.52
N THR A 12 -0.87 -4.28 -7.70
CA THR A 12 0.47 -4.90 -7.83
C THR A 12 0.67 -5.48 -9.22
N LYS A 13 -0.31 -6.22 -9.74
CA LYS A 13 -0.28 -6.80 -11.09
C LYS A 13 -0.17 -5.71 -12.16
N GLU A 14 -0.94 -4.63 -12.06
CA GLU A 14 -0.92 -3.54 -13.04
C GLU A 14 0.42 -2.79 -13.09
N VAL A 15 0.99 -2.47 -11.92
CA VAL A 15 2.32 -1.84 -11.83
C VAL A 15 3.40 -2.77 -12.39
N LEU A 16 3.33 -4.06 -12.07
CA LEU A 16 4.30 -5.03 -12.58
C LEU A 16 4.21 -5.20 -14.10
N ILE A 17 2.99 -5.25 -14.67
CA ILE A 17 2.79 -5.28 -16.12
C ILE A 17 3.44 -4.05 -16.76
N LYS A 18 3.26 -2.85 -16.18
CA LYS A 18 3.91 -1.63 -16.69
C LYS A 18 5.43 -1.74 -16.69
N PHE A 19 6.01 -2.32 -15.64
CA PHE A 19 7.46 -2.54 -15.55
C PHE A 19 7.98 -3.58 -16.55
N ILE A 20 7.19 -4.60 -16.89
CA ILE A 20 7.49 -5.56 -17.96
C ILE A 20 7.44 -4.86 -19.33
N GLU A 21 6.42 -4.05 -19.59
CA GLU A 21 6.29 -3.26 -20.84
C GLU A 21 7.48 -2.31 -21.03
N MET A 22 8.02 -1.76 -19.94
CA MET A 22 9.22 -0.91 -19.95
C MET A 22 10.54 -1.69 -20.01
N GLY A 23 10.51 -3.02 -20.00
CA GLY A 23 11.70 -3.88 -20.02
C GLY A 23 12.50 -3.90 -18.71
N THR A 24 11.92 -3.46 -17.60
CA THR A 24 12.59 -3.38 -16.28
C THR A 24 12.44 -4.65 -15.43
N VAL A 25 11.52 -5.54 -15.82
CA VAL A 25 11.25 -6.84 -15.19
C VAL A 25 11.41 -7.96 -16.21
N SER A 26 12.00 -9.07 -15.77
CA SER A 26 12.25 -10.29 -16.54
C SER A 26 11.85 -11.52 -15.71
N PRO A 27 11.76 -12.72 -16.31
CA PRO A 27 11.50 -13.94 -15.55
C PRO A 27 12.51 -14.20 -14.42
N MET A 28 13.77 -13.80 -14.58
CA MET A 28 14.83 -14.03 -13.58
C MET A 28 14.68 -13.19 -12.31
N ASN A 29 13.99 -12.04 -12.37
CA ASN A 29 13.81 -11.14 -11.23
C ASN A 29 12.33 -10.89 -10.90
N PHE A 30 11.42 -11.65 -11.51
CA PHE A 30 9.98 -11.45 -11.38
C PHE A 30 9.52 -11.56 -9.92
N ASP A 31 9.99 -12.56 -9.19
CA ASP A 31 9.54 -12.86 -7.83
C ASP A 31 9.99 -11.78 -6.83
N GLU A 32 11.22 -11.31 -6.95
CA GLU A 32 11.74 -10.18 -6.17
C GLU A 32 10.94 -8.91 -6.44
N LYS A 33 10.75 -8.57 -7.72
CA LYS A 33 10.04 -7.36 -8.15
C LYS A 33 8.58 -7.38 -7.75
N PHE A 34 7.88 -8.52 -7.93
CA PHE A 34 6.50 -8.68 -7.49
C PHE A 34 6.37 -8.45 -5.98
N ARG A 35 7.21 -9.10 -5.17
CA ARG A 35 7.16 -8.95 -3.70
C ARG A 35 7.46 -7.53 -3.26
N SER A 36 8.46 -6.88 -3.85
CA SER A 36 8.83 -5.50 -3.55
C SER A 36 7.67 -4.52 -3.81
N ILE A 37 7.02 -4.64 -4.97
CA ILE A 37 5.86 -3.80 -5.33
C ILE A 37 4.68 -4.09 -4.38
N TYR A 38 4.36 -5.37 -4.15
CA TYR A 38 3.28 -5.78 -3.26
C TYR A 38 3.43 -5.17 -1.86
N TRP A 39 4.60 -5.32 -1.25
CA TRP A 39 4.86 -4.80 0.09
C TRP A 39 4.85 -3.27 0.13
N THR A 40 5.40 -2.61 -0.90
CA THR A 40 5.35 -1.15 -1.00
C THR A 40 3.91 -0.62 -0.99
N ILE A 41 3.02 -1.24 -1.77
CA ILE A 41 1.61 -0.85 -1.83
C ILE A 41 0.91 -1.19 -0.50
N LYS A 42 1.13 -2.39 0.01
CA LYS A 42 0.50 -2.84 1.27
C LYS A 42 0.90 -1.96 2.44
N ASP A 43 2.18 -1.65 2.58
CA ASP A 43 2.69 -0.81 3.67
C ASP A 43 2.15 0.62 3.56
N THR A 44 1.99 1.13 2.34
CA THR A 44 1.35 2.43 2.09
C THR A 44 -0.11 2.44 2.56
N VAL A 45 -0.89 1.40 2.21
CA VAL A 45 -2.30 1.28 2.61
C VAL A 45 -2.43 1.11 4.12
N VAL A 46 -1.60 0.26 4.73
CA VAL A 46 -1.62 0.03 6.19
C VAL A 46 -1.24 1.30 6.94
N SER A 47 -0.19 2.01 6.49
CA SER A 47 0.27 3.25 7.12
C SER A 47 -0.77 4.35 7.05
N ALA A 48 -1.44 4.52 5.90
CA ALA A 48 -2.53 5.48 5.74
C ALA A 48 -3.67 5.19 6.73
N ARG A 49 -4.07 3.92 6.88
CA ARG A 49 -5.12 3.52 7.82
C ARG A 49 -4.72 3.70 9.28
N LEU A 50 -3.45 3.46 9.62
CA LEU A 50 -2.92 3.73 10.96
C LEU A 50 -2.93 5.23 11.28
N ALA A 51 -2.63 6.09 10.30
CA ALA A 51 -2.73 7.54 10.46
C ALA A 51 -4.19 7.95 10.72
N ASP A 52 -5.15 7.43 9.96
CA ASP A 52 -6.58 7.72 10.15
C ASP A 52 -7.07 7.33 11.55
N LEU A 53 -6.63 6.18 12.07
CA LEU A 53 -6.95 5.74 13.42
C LEU A 53 -6.34 6.65 14.51
N GLN A 54 -5.12 7.14 14.32
CA GLN A 54 -4.48 8.07 15.28
C GLN A 54 -5.12 9.47 15.27
N VAL A 55 -5.61 9.93 14.12
CA VAL A 55 -6.38 11.18 14.02
C VAL A 55 -7.69 11.07 14.81
N SER A 56 -8.34 9.91 14.79
CA SER A 56 -9.60 9.68 15.52
C SER A 56 -9.46 9.68 17.04
N SER A 57 -8.28 9.32 17.59
CA SER A 57 -8.03 9.32 19.03
C SER A 57 -7.47 10.64 19.58
N THR A 58 -7.12 11.59 18.71
CA THR A 58 -6.54 12.89 19.10
C THR A 58 -7.55 14.05 19.05
N SER A 59 -8.80 13.80 18.64
CA SER A 59 -9.84 14.84 18.49
C SER A 59 -10.73 15.05 19.73
N GLU A 60 -10.63 14.22 20.78
CA GLU A 60 -11.35 14.42 22.05
C GLU A 60 -10.46 15.10 23.12
N GLY A 61 -10.14 16.39 22.97
CA GLY A 61 -9.44 17.09 24.05
C GLY A 61 -8.75 18.40 23.73
N LYS A 62 -9.46 19.38 23.18
CA LYS A 62 -9.03 20.78 23.34
C LYS A 62 -10.21 21.73 23.34
N THR A 63 -10.87 21.85 24.49
CA THR A 63 -11.59 23.08 24.85
C THR A 63 -10.54 24.07 25.35
N PRO A 64 -10.26 25.19 24.66
CA PRO A 64 -9.53 26.29 25.27
C PRO A 64 -10.55 27.07 26.11
N GLU A 65 -10.69 26.72 27.39
CA GLU A 65 -11.39 27.58 28.33
C GLU A 65 -10.42 28.63 28.88
N LYS A 66 -10.98 29.83 29.01
CA LYS A 66 -10.38 31.16 29.06
C LYS A 66 -9.77 31.52 30.42
#